data_AF-A0A930NWU2-F1
#
_entry.id   AF-A0A930NWU2-F1
#
_cell.length_a   1.000
_cell.length_b   1.000
_cell.length_c   1.000
_cell.angle_alpha   90.00
_cell.angle_beta   90.00
_cell.angle_gamma   90.00
#
_symmetry.space_group_name_H-M   'P 1'
#
loop_
_entity.id
_entity.type
_entity.pdbx_description
1 polymer ?
#
loop_
_entity_poly.entity_id
_entity_poly.type
_entity_poly.pdbx_seq_one_letter_code
_entity_poly.pdbx_strand_id
1 'polypeptide(L)'
;CHGSAFILGQVIKALIDSGCRQAEPGEFTKRAYLNGKMDLSQAEAVADLIASSNKASHQLALNQLKGHFSSELSQLREQLLKITSLLELELDFSDHEELEFADRGELETLAEKIQHRISDLILSFETGNALKKGIPVAIIGKTNVGKSTLLNCLLHEDKAIVSNIHGTTRDIIE
;
A
#
# COMPACT_ATOMS: atom_id res chain seq x y z
N CYS A 1 2.47 -18.67 -26.34
CA CYS A 1 1.29 -19.51 -26.09
C CYS A 1 0.02 -18.74 -26.43
N HIS A 2 -0.91 -19.32 -27.20
CA HIS A 2 -2.16 -18.66 -27.62
C HIS A 2 -3.26 -18.71 -26.53
N GLY A 3 -2.90 -18.49 -25.25
CA GLY A 3 -3.86 -18.38 -24.14
C GLY A 3 -4.65 -19.64 -23.75
N SER A 4 -4.50 -20.77 -24.44
CA SER A 4 -5.18 -22.03 -24.08
C SER A 4 -4.73 -22.54 -22.71
N ALA A 5 -5.68 -22.71 -21.78
CA ALA A 5 -5.45 -23.22 -20.43
C ALA A 5 -4.78 -24.61 -20.44
N PHE A 6 -5.18 -25.48 -21.38
CA PHE A 6 -4.55 -26.79 -21.56
C PHE A 6 -3.07 -26.66 -21.91
N ILE A 7 -2.73 -25.81 -22.88
CA ILE A 7 -1.33 -25.59 -23.31
C ILE A 7 -0.51 -24.98 -22.17
N LEU A 8 -1.07 -24.01 -21.43
CA LEU A 8 -0.40 -23.43 -20.25
C LEU A 8 -0.11 -24.48 -19.18
N GLY A 9 -1.06 -25.38 -18.91
CA GLY A 9 -0.86 -26.50 -17.98
C GLY A 9 0.25 -27.44 -18.43
N GLN A 10 0.33 -27.78 -19.73
CA GLN A 10 1.41 -28.61 -20.27
C GLN A 10 2.78 -27.93 -20.14
N VAL A 11 2.86 -26.62 -20.38
CA VAL A 11 4.10 -25.84 -20.22
C VAL A 11 4.55 -25.84 -18.76
N ILE A 12 3.65 -25.57 -17.81
CA ILE A 12 3.98 -25.60 -16.37
C ILE A 12 4.48 -26.99 -15.96
N LYS A 13 3.80 -28.05 -16.41
CA LYS A 13 4.20 -29.43 -16.12
C LYS A 13 5.60 -29.74 -16.67
N ALA A 14 5.88 -29.39 -17.92
CA ALA A 14 7.20 -29.61 -18.53
C ALA A 14 8.32 -28.89 -17.76
N LEU A 15 8.06 -27.69 -17.24
CA LEU A 15 9.02 -26.96 -16.39
C LEU A 15 9.27 -27.67 -15.05
N ILE A 16 8.22 -28.17 -14.40
CA ILE A 16 8.33 -28.92 -13.14
C ILE A 16 9.10 -30.23 -13.36
N ASP A 17 8.78 -30.97 -14.42
CA ASP A 17 9.49 -32.20 -14.80
C ASP A 17 10.97 -31.94 -15.12
N SER A 18 11.31 -30.71 -15.51
CA SER A 18 12.70 -30.24 -15.74
C SER A 18 13.40 -29.73 -14.47
N GLY A 19 12.80 -29.88 -13.29
CA GLY A 19 13.40 -29.55 -11.98
C GLY A 19 12.94 -28.24 -11.35
N CYS A 20 11.96 -27.55 -11.94
CA CYS A 20 11.34 -26.38 -11.30
C CYS A 20 10.36 -26.80 -10.19
N ARG A 21 10.16 -25.93 -9.20
CA ARG A 21 9.09 -26.06 -8.21
C ARG A 21 7.99 -25.04 -8.52
N GLN A 22 6.73 -25.43 -8.30
CA GLN A 22 5.60 -24.50 -8.31
C GLN A 22 5.83 -23.36 -7.29
N ALA A 23 5.71 -22.12 -7.74
CA ALA A 23 5.91 -20.95 -6.87
C ALA A 23 4.80 -20.84 -5.81
N GLU A 24 5.17 -20.38 -4.62
CA GLU A 24 4.24 -19.98 -3.56
C GLU A 24 3.59 -18.62 -3.87
N PRO A 25 2.46 -18.26 -3.22
CA PRO A 25 1.85 -16.94 -3.37
C PRO A 25 2.84 -15.80 -3.08
N GLY A 26 2.98 -14.88 -4.03
CA GLY A 26 3.87 -13.73 -3.92
C GLY A 26 5.37 -14.05 -3.97
N GLU A 27 5.77 -15.30 -4.24
CA GLU A 27 7.17 -15.73 -4.11
C GLU A 27 8.13 -14.94 -5.00
N PHE A 28 7.72 -14.56 -6.22
CA PHE A 28 8.56 -13.76 -7.11
C PHE A 28 8.79 -12.34 -6.58
N THR A 29 7.76 -11.69 -6.07
CA THR A 29 7.87 -10.35 -5.45
C THR A 29 8.71 -10.43 -4.17
N LYS A 30 8.49 -11.45 -3.33
CA LYS A 30 9.31 -11.72 -2.13
C LYS A 30 10.78 -11.90 -2.48
N ARG A 31 11.09 -12.67 -3.51
CA ARG A 31 12.47 -12.84 -3.99
C ARG A 31 13.06 -11.52 -4.49
N ALA A 32 12.28 -10.66 -5.15
CA ALA A 32 12.75 -9.35 -5.58
C ALA A 32 13.10 -8.45 -4.38
N TYR A 33 12.26 -8.45 -3.34
CA TYR A 33 12.52 -7.76 -2.08
C TYR A 33 13.78 -8.28 -1.37
N LEU A 34 13.88 -9.60 -1.16
CA LEU A 34 15.02 -10.21 -0.46
C LEU A 34 16.36 -9.99 -1.18
N ASN A 35 16.34 -9.85 -2.50
CA ASN A 35 17.53 -9.54 -3.30
C ASN A 35 17.78 -8.04 -3.47
N GLY A 36 17.06 -7.17 -2.74
CA GLY A 36 17.27 -5.73 -2.75
C GLY A 36 16.89 -5.02 -4.05
N LYS A 37 16.12 -5.67 -4.95
CA LYS A 37 15.62 -5.02 -6.18
C LYS A 37 14.52 -4.00 -5.90
N MET A 38 13.85 -4.14 -4.77
CA MET A 38 12.78 -3.27 -4.30
C MET A 38 12.71 -3.34 -2.77
N ASP A 39 12.18 -2.32 -2.12
CA ASP A 39 11.87 -2.36 -0.69
C ASP A 39 10.48 -2.98 -0.40
N LEU A 40 10.11 -3.03 0.88
CA LEU A 40 8.86 -3.65 1.32
C LEU A 40 7.63 -2.87 0.83
N SER A 41 7.68 -1.54 0.86
CA SER A 41 6.58 -0.68 0.40
C SER A 41 6.34 -0.84 -1.10
N GLN A 42 7.42 -0.95 -1.89
CA GLN A 42 7.33 -1.25 -3.32
C GLN A 42 6.79 -2.67 -3.59
N ALA A 43 7.16 -3.65 -2.77
CA ALA A 43 6.65 -5.02 -2.88
C ALA A 43 5.14 -5.10 -2.61
N GLU A 44 4.65 -4.38 -1.59
CA GLU A 44 3.21 -4.26 -1.31
C GLU A 44 2.46 -3.57 -2.46
N ALA A 45 3.05 -2.53 -3.05
CA ALA A 45 2.48 -1.80 -4.17
C ALA A 45 2.25 -2.67 -5.41
N VAL A 46 2.99 -3.77 -5.59
CA VAL A 46 2.73 -4.74 -6.68
C VAL A 46 1.35 -5.39 -6.51
N ALA A 47 1.01 -5.82 -5.30
CA ALA A 47 -0.29 -6.43 -5.02
C ALA A 47 -1.42 -5.40 -5.18
N ASP A 48 -1.20 -4.18 -4.68
CA ASP A 48 -2.17 -3.08 -4.79
C ASP A 48 -2.42 -2.68 -6.25
N LEU A 49 -1.38 -2.70 -7.09
CA LEU A 49 -1.49 -2.40 -8.51
C LEU A 49 -2.31 -3.45 -9.27
N ILE A 50 -2.13 -4.73 -8.93
CA ILE A 50 -2.88 -5.84 -9.52
C ILE A 50 -4.36 -5.78 -9.08
N ALA A 51 -4.61 -5.42 -7.82
CA ALA A 51 -5.95 -5.37 -7.24
C ALA A 51 -6.71 -4.06 -7.50
N SER A 52 -6.06 -3.04 -8.06
CA SER A 52 -6.66 -1.71 -8.24
C SER A 52 -7.91 -1.76 -9.14
N SER A 53 -9.06 -1.34 -8.60
CA SER A 53 -10.36 -1.33 -9.31
C SER A 53 -10.74 0.03 -9.89
N ASN A 54 -9.99 1.09 -9.54
CA ASN A 54 -10.24 2.45 -9.99
C ASN A 54 -8.95 3.20 -10.33
N LYS A 55 -9.06 4.26 -11.14
CA LYS A 55 -7.90 5.05 -11.61
C LYS A 55 -7.06 5.64 -10.48
N ALA A 56 -7.68 6.05 -9.38
CA ALA A 56 -6.98 6.69 -8.27
C ALA A 56 -6.12 5.69 -7.48
N SER A 57 -6.68 4.53 -7.11
CA SER A 57 -5.95 3.42 -6.48
C SER A 57 -4.82 2.91 -7.36
N HIS A 58 -5.05 2.81 -8.67
CA HIS A 58 -4.02 2.43 -9.64
C HIS A 58 -2.85 3.42 -9.65
N GLN A 59 -3.16 4.73 -9.70
CA GLN A 59 -2.14 5.77 -9.69
C GLN A 59 -1.35 5.80 -8.37
N LEU A 60 -2.02 5.58 -7.24
CA LEU A 60 -1.40 5.52 -5.93
C LEU A 60 -0.42 4.35 -5.84
N ALA A 61 -0.84 3.15 -6.25
CA ALA A 61 0.01 1.96 -6.30
C ALA A 61 1.21 2.17 -7.23
N LEU A 62 1.02 2.78 -8.41
CA LEU A 62 2.13 3.10 -9.32
C LEU A 62 3.15 4.06 -8.69
N ASN A 63 2.70 5.09 -7.98
CA ASN A 63 3.60 6.02 -7.32
C ASN A 63 4.39 5.34 -6.20
N GLN A 64 3.76 4.46 -5.42
CA GLN A 64 4.43 3.70 -4.38
C GLN A 64 5.45 2.71 -4.98
N LEU A 65 5.11 2.03 -6.07
CA LEU A 65 6.00 1.12 -6.80
C LEU A 65 7.24 1.85 -7.37
N LYS A 66 7.08 3.11 -7.81
CA LYS A 66 8.20 3.97 -8.21
C LYS A 66 9.11 4.41 -7.06
N GLY A 67 8.76 4.09 -5.81
CA GLY A 67 9.58 4.37 -4.63
C GLY A 67 9.38 5.76 -4.04
N HIS A 68 8.30 6.47 -4.38
CA HIS A 68 8.02 7.80 -3.80
C HIS A 68 7.94 7.74 -2.27
N PHE A 69 7.20 6.77 -1.72
CA PHE A 69 7.07 6.60 -0.27
C PHE A 69 8.41 6.21 0.38
N SER A 70 9.18 5.36 -0.29
CA SER A 70 10.50 4.92 0.16
C SER A 70 11.52 6.06 0.22
N SER A 71 11.46 6.99 -0.74
CA SER A 71 12.28 8.20 -0.75
C SER A 71 11.96 9.09 0.45
N GLU A 72 10.67 9.28 0.77
CA GLU A 72 10.24 10.07 1.93
C GLU A 72 10.74 9.47 3.25
N LEU A 73 10.59 8.15 3.42
CA LEU A 73 11.11 7.46 4.61
C LEU A 73 12.64 7.49 4.69
N SER A 74 13.32 7.41 3.56
CA SER A 74 14.78 7.49 3.51
C SER A 74 15.30 8.86 3.94
N GLN A 75 14.63 9.94 3.51
CA GLN A 75 14.96 11.30 3.94
C GLN A 75 14.72 11.50 5.44
N LEU A 76 13.61 10.99 5.99
CA LEU A 76 13.34 11.02 7.42
C LEU A 76 14.39 10.24 8.22
N ARG A 77 14.76 9.05 7.74
CA ARG A 77 15.82 8.24 8.34
C ARG A 77 17.16 8.98 8.36
N GLU A 78 17.52 9.64 7.27
CA GLU A 78 18.76 10.42 7.19
C GLU A 78 18.78 11.56 8.22
N GLN A 79 17.67 12.29 8.37
CA GLN A 79 17.54 13.36 9.35
C GLN A 79 17.61 12.83 10.79
N LEU A 80 16.96 11.69 11.08
CA LEU A 80 17.04 11.05 12.38
C LEU A 80 18.46 10.56 12.70
N LEU A 81 19.14 9.94 11.74
CA LEU A 81 20.54 9.53 11.90
C LEU A 81 21.46 10.72 12.17
N LYS A 82 21.21 11.86 11.51
CA LYS A 82 21.94 13.10 11.79
C LYS A 82 21.74 13.55 13.24
N ILE A 83 20.50 13.59 13.73
CA ILE A 83 20.23 13.94 15.14
C ILE A 83 20.93 12.97 16.09
N THR A 84 20.77 11.66 15.87
CA THR A 84 21.39 10.63 16.72
C THR A 84 22.91 10.77 16.74
N SER A 85 23.55 11.01 15.59
CA SER A 85 24.99 11.20 15.51
C SER A 85 25.47 12.44 16.27
N LEU A 86 24.72 13.55 16.24
CA LEU A 86 25.08 14.76 16.97
C LEU A 86 24.94 14.58 18.48
N LEU A 87 23.88 13.89 18.92
CA LEU A 87 23.65 13.58 20.33
C LEU A 87 24.67 12.58 20.88
N GLU A 88 25.05 11.55 20.10
CA GLU A 88 26.10 10.61 20.51
C GLU A 88 27.44 11.32 20.68
N LEU A 89 27.80 12.24 19.78
CA LEU A 89 29.01 13.05 19.95
C LEU A 89 28.97 13.91 21.22
N GLU A 90 27.82 14.49 21.58
CA GLU A 90 27.68 15.25 22.83
C GLU A 90 27.85 14.35 24.07
N LEU A 91 27.27 13.13 24.04
CA LEU A 91 27.35 12.19 25.16
C LEU A 91 28.76 11.60 25.34
N ASP A 92 29.47 11.31 24.25
CA ASP A 92 30.80 10.70 24.30
C ASP A 92 31.90 11.69 24.68
N PHE A 93 31.70 13.00 24.46
CA PHE A 93 32.73 14.01 24.64
C PHE A 93 32.34 15.21 25.52
N SER A 94 31.35 15.05 26.41
CA SER A 94 30.85 16.12 27.29
C SER A 94 31.92 16.80 28.15
N ASP A 95 33.04 16.13 28.39
CA ASP A 95 34.13 16.60 29.26
C ASP A 95 35.32 17.22 28.49
N HIS A 96 35.25 17.29 27.16
CA HIS A 96 36.32 17.84 26.32
C HIS A 96 36.05 19.31 25.98
N GLU A 97 36.88 20.22 26.51
CA GLU A 97 36.77 21.69 26.33
C GLU A 97 36.93 22.18 24.87
N GLU A 98 37.32 21.32 23.93
CA GLU A 98 37.66 21.70 22.53
C GLU A 98 36.54 21.47 21.50
N LEU A 99 35.38 20.93 21.89
CA LEU A 99 34.28 20.65 20.95
C LEU A 99 33.21 21.75 20.98
N GLU A 100 33.02 22.43 19.84
CA GLU A 100 31.83 23.26 19.61
C GLU A 100 30.60 22.35 19.48
N PHE A 101 29.70 22.46 20.45
CA PHE A 101 28.45 21.71 20.49
C PHE A 101 27.56 22.01 19.28
N ALA A 102 26.76 21.02 18.86
CA ALA A 102 25.66 21.26 17.95
C ALA A 102 24.70 22.27 18.58
N ASP A 103 24.31 23.30 17.81
CA ASP A 103 23.34 24.28 18.28
C ASP A 103 22.02 23.58 18.64
N ARG A 104 21.61 23.67 19.91
CA ARG A 104 20.35 23.10 20.39
C ARG A 104 19.15 23.63 19.61
N GLY A 105 19.21 24.88 19.13
CA GLY A 105 18.19 25.44 18.27
C GLY A 105 18.10 24.73 16.92
N GLU A 106 19.22 24.30 16.34
CA GLU A 106 19.22 23.50 15.11
C GLU A 106 18.64 22.10 15.34
N LEU A 107 18.94 21.46 16.48
CA LEU A 107 18.37 20.16 16.85
C LEU A 107 16.86 20.24 17.05
N GLU A 108 16.38 21.25 17.78
CA GLU A 108 14.95 21.50 17.99
C GLU A 108 14.24 21.75 16.65
N THR A 109 14.79 22.63 15.80
CA THR A 109 14.23 22.92 14.47
C THR A 109 14.14 21.66 13.60
N LEU A 110 15.18 20.81 13.62
CA LEU A 110 15.19 19.57 12.85
C LEU A 110 14.18 18.56 13.40
N ALA A 111 14.05 18.44 14.73
CA ALA A 111 13.07 17.58 15.37
C ALA A 111 11.63 18.01 15.05
N GLU A 112 11.32 19.30 15.14
CA GLU A 112 10.01 19.86 14.77
C GLU A 112 9.68 19.57 13.30
N LYS A 113 10.65 19.75 12.40
CA LYS A 113 10.49 19.45 10.97
C LYS A 113 10.18 17.97 10.71
N ILE A 114 10.88 17.05 11.37
CA ILE A 114 10.63 15.61 11.29
C ILE A 114 9.22 15.30 11.81
N GLN A 115 8.85 15.84 12.97
CA GLN A 115 7.53 15.63 13.57
C GLN A 115 6.41 16.12 12.65
N HIS A 116 6.55 17.30 12.05
CA HIS A 116 5.58 17.82 11.10
C HIS A 116 5.45 16.89 9.89
N ARG A 117 6.58 16.45 9.31
CA ARG A 117 6.54 15.56 8.14
C ARG A 117 5.90 14.21 8.44
N ILE A 118 6.17 13.62 9.61
CA ILE A 118 5.50 12.40 10.06
C ILE A 118 4.00 12.63 10.23
N SER A 119 3.60 13.77 10.79
CA SER A 119 2.20 14.13 10.98
C SER A 119 1.46 14.24 9.64
N ASP A 120 2.07 14.88 8.64
CA ASP A 120 1.51 14.96 7.28
C ASP A 120 1.32 13.57 6.64
N LEU A 121 2.30 12.68 6.81
CA LEU A 121 2.22 11.31 6.31
C LEU A 121 1.07 10.54 6.98
N ILE A 122 0.89 10.68 8.29
CA ILE A 122 -0.20 10.05 9.04
C ILE A 122 -1.55 10.58 8.55
N LEU A 123 -1.71 11.90 8.41
CA LEU A 123 -2.97 12.50 7.94
C LEU A 123 -3.31 12.08 6.51
N SER A 124 -2.31 11.89 5.65
CA SER A 124 -2.53 11.41 4.28
C SER A 124 -3.08 9.97 4.22
N PHE A 125 -2.91 9.18 5.27
CA PHE A 125 -3.31 7.78 5.32
C PHE A 125 -4.82 7.59 5.21
N GLU A 126 -5.63 8.45 5.84
CA GLU A 126 -7.09 8.35 5.78
C GLU A 126 -7.59 8.50 4.33
N THR A 127 -7.09 9.53 3.65
CA THR A 127 -7.42 9.78 2.23
C THR A 127 -6.91 8.64 1.35
N GLY A 128 -5.67 8.17 1.56
CA GLY A 128 -5.10 7.04 0.82
C GLY A 128 -5.89 5.75 0.99
N ASN A 129 -6.35 5.46 2.21
CA ASN A 129 -7.15 4.28 2.51
C ASN A 129 -8.54 4.34 1.88
N ALA A 130 -9.18 5.52 1.85
CA ALA A 130 -10.45 5.71 1.14
C ALA A 130 -10.30 5.51 -0.37
N LEU A 131 -9.19 5.94 -0.98
CA LEU A 131 -8.90 5.69 -2.40
C LEU A 131 -8.63 4.21 -2.68
N LYS A 132 -7.92 3.53 -1.77
CA LYS A 132 -7.53 2.12 -1.90
C LYS A 132 -8.71 1.16 -1.72
N LYS A 133 -9.51 1.33 -0.68
CA LYS A 133 -10.62 0.42 -0.32
C LYS A 133 -11.98 0.86 -0.88
N GLY A 134 -12.06 2.08 -1.40
CA GLY A 134 -13.33 2.72 -1.70
C GLY A 134 -14.04 3.21 -0.43
N ILE A 135 -15.15 3.91 -0.63
CA ILE A 135 -15.99 4.43 0.45
C ILE A 135 -17.18 3.48 0.60
N PRO A 136 -17.38 2.84 1.76
CA PRO A 136 -18.56 2.00 1.98
C PRO A 136 -19.81 2.88 2.00
N VAL A 137 -20.75 2.60 1.08
CA VAL A 137 -22.02 3.33 0.97
C VAL A 137 -23.18 2.39 1.30
N ALA A 138 -24.04 2.81 2.23
CA ALA A 138 -25.24 2.07 2.59
C ALA A 138 -26.49 2.69 1.92
N ILE A 139 -27.27 1.88 1.19
CA ILE A 139 -28.58 2.28 0.64
C ILE A 139 -29.68 1.81 1.60
N ILE A 140 -30.29 2.75 2.32
CA ILE A 140 -31.28 2.46 3.38
C ILE A 140 -32.67 2.96 2.96
N GLY A 141 -33.71 2.18 3.27
CA GLY A 141 -35.10 2.55 2.98
C GLY A 141 -36.07 1.42 3.30
N LYS A 142 -37.37 1.71 3.34
CA LYS A 142 -38.43 0.71 3.59
C LYS A 142 -38.46 -0.41 2.54
N THR A 143 -39.16 -1.50 2.79
CA THR A 143 -39.36 -2.56 1.78
C THR A 143 -40.07 -1.98 0.54
N ASN A 144 -39.73 -2.47 -0.65
CA ASN A 144 -40.31 -2.08 -1.94
C ASN A 144 -40.16 -0.60 -2.36
N VAL A 145 -39.26 0.19 -1.76
CA VAL A 145 -39.01 1.60 -2.14
C VAL A 145 -38.04 1.77 -3.34
N GLY A 146 -37.71 0.69 -4.04
CA GLY A 146 -36.83 0.75 -5.21
C GLY A 146 -35.31 0.74 -4.93
N LYS A 147 -34.87 0.27 -3.75
CA LYS A 147 -33.43 0.16 -3.41
C LYS A 147 -32.63 -0.64 -4.44
N SER A 148 -33.14 -1.80 -4.85
CA SER A 148 -32.49 -2.67 -5.84
C SER A 148 -32.50 -2.04 -7.23
N THR A 149 -33.57 -1.33 -7.59
CA THR A 149 -33.67 -0.57 -8.84
C THR A 149 -32.61 0.54 -8.90
N LEU A 150 -32.42 1.29 -7.81
CA LEU A 150 -31.36 2.31 -7.71
C LEU A 150 -29.96 1.70 -7.88
N LEU A 151 -29.69 0.56 -7.23
CA LEU A 151 -28.40 -0.13 -7.33
C LEU A 151 -28.12 -0.57 -8.77
N ASN A 152 -29.09 -1.19 -9.46
CA ASN A 152 -28.92 -1.60 -10.86
C ASN A 152 -28.72 -0.41 -11.80
N CYS A 153 -29.46 0.70 -11.58
CA CYS A 153 -29.25 1.93 -12.34
C CYS A 153 -27.83 2.48 -12.18
N LEU A 154 -27.28 2.45 -10.95
CA LEU A 154 -25.92 2.92 -10.66
C LEU A 154 -24.84 1.99 -11.23
N LEU A 155 -25.08 0.68 -11.27
CA LEU A 155 -24.14 -0.30 -11.80
C LEU A 155 -24.19 -0.42 -13.33
N HIS A 156 -25.19 0.19 -13.98
CA HIS A 156 -25.47 0.03 -15.42
C HIS A 156 -25.57 -1.44 -15.87
N GLU A 157 -25.85 -2.35 -14.92
CA GLU A 157 -25.94 -3.80 -15.10
C GLU A 157 -26.99 -4.36 -14.12
N ASP A 158 -27.74 -5.40 -14.51
CA ASP A 158 -28.68 -6.13 -13.64
C ASP A 158 -27.96 -7.13 -12.74
N LYS A 159 -26.98 -6.65 -11.95
CA LYS A 159 -26.17 -7.51 -11.05
C LYS A 159 -26.81 -7.80 -9.71
N ALA A 160 -27.73 -6.96 -9.23
CA ALA A 160 -28.47 -7.28 -8.01
C ALA A 160 -29.59 -8.27 -8.36
N ILE A 161 -29.29 -9.57 -8.27
CA ILE A 161 -30.33 -10.59 -8.38
C ILE A 161 -31.32 -10.36 -7.22
N VAL A 162 -32.51 -9.89 -7.57
CA VAL A 162 -33.64 -9.77 -6.65
C VAL A 162 -34.08 -11.19 -6.32
N SER A 163 -33.53 -11.77 -5.25
CA SER A 163 -34.07 -13.02 -4.69
C SER A 163 -35.49 -12.74 -4.15
N ASN A 164 -36.46 -13.60 -4.51
CA ASN A 164 -37.85 -13.53 -4.04
C ASN A 164 -38.02 -13.89 -2.55
N ILE A 165 -36.93 -14.04 -1.79
CA ILE A 165 -36.96 -14.39 -0.36
C ILE A 165 -36.84 -13.10 0.45
N HIS A 166 -37.89 -12.78 1.24
CA HIS A 166 -37.88 -11.67 2.19
C HIS A 166 -36.70 -11.80 3.16
N GLY A 167 -35.84 -10.78 3.21
CA GLY A 167 -34.90 -10.58 4.33
C GLY A 167 -33.41 -10.86 4.07
N THR A 168 -32.98 -11.20 2.86
CA THR A 168 -31.53 -11.40 2.59
C THR A 168 -31.12 -10.92 1.20
N THR A 169 -30.67 -9.67 1.08
CA THR A 169 -29.58 -9.34 0.14
C THR A 169 -28.29 -9.63 0.87
N ARG A 170 -27.78 -10.85 0.69
CA ARG A 170 -26.55 -11.33 1.33
C ARG A 170 -25.49 -11.65 0.28
N ASP A 171 -25.40 -10.83 -0.76
CA ASP A 171 -24.29 -10.92 -1.69
C ASP A 171 -23.45 -9.66 -1.50
N ILE A 172 -22.32 -9.89 -0.83
CA ILE A 172 -21.19 -8.99 -0.74
C ILE A 172 -20.77 -8.73 -2.19
N ILE A 173 -21.00 -7.51 -2.68
CA ILE A 173 -20.40 -7.05 -3.93
C ILE A 173 -18.98 -6.61 -3.54
N GLU A 174 -17.98 -7.45 -3.85
CA GLU A 174 -16.57 -7.02 -3.95
C GLU A 174 -16.35 -6.16 -5.21
#